data_AF-A0A2N5KNL4-F1
#
_entry.id   AF-A0A2N5KNL4-F1
#
_cell.length_a   1.000
_cell.length_b   1.000
_cell.length_c   1.000
_cell.angle_alpha   90.00
_cell.angle_beta   90.00
_cell.angle_gamma   90.00
#
_symmetry.space_group_name_H-M   'P 1'
#
loop_
_entity.id
_entity.type
_entity.pdbx_description
1 polymer ?
#
loop_
_entity_poly.entity_id
_entity_poly.type
_entity_poly.pdbx_seq_one_letter_code
_entity_poly.pdbx_strand_id
1 'polypeptide(L)'
;MFKNQTTAFEPNVIPSPGVRRCRKCVVSHTPNGVKSPPMASTVILADDDPALLSSAAEALRGAGFKVLEAASGPAALQAALGRKVDLIVMNVSMPEVGGVEVCHCLKAMPKTQKIPVVLTVYKKDPAAKTLGERTHGSVRVLRKPFASEELVTLARQLVKQKSLI
;
A
#
# COMPACT_ATOMS: atom_id res chain seq x y z
N MET A 1 15.65 22.90 -59.52
CA MET A 1 16.20 23.46 -58.26
C MET A 1 16.51 22.29 -57.33
N PHE A 2 17.82 22.11 -57.07
CA PHE A 2 18.54 21.35 -56.03
C PHE A 2 17.88 20.06 -55.47
N LYS A 3 18.25 18.86 -55.96
CA LYS A 3 19.41 18.00 -55.61
C LYS A 3 19.39 17.42 -54.19
N ASN A 4 19.14 16.09 -54.16
CA ASN A 4 19.50 15.14 -53.12
C ASN A 4 20.88 15.42 -52.51
N GLN A 5 20.98 15.32 -51.18
CA GLN A 5 22.25 15.05 -50.50
C GLN A 5 22.04 13.96 -49.45
N THR A 6 22.42 12.76 -49.85
CA THR A 6 22.94 11.69 -49.02
C THR A 6 24.19 12.18 -48.32
N THR A 7 24.28 12.06 -46.99
CA THR A 7 25.55 11.88 -46.31
C THR A 7 25.39 10.83 -45.22
N ALA A 8 26.04 9.70 -45.46
CA ALA A 8 26.39 8.72 -44.44
C ALA A 8 27.35 9.36 -43.44
N PHE A 9 27.20 9.03 -42.16
CA PHE A 9 28.25 9.21 -41.16
C PHE A 9 28.47 7.86 -40.49
N GLU A 10 29.61 7.26 -40.85
CA GLU A 10 30.13 6.01 -40.29
C GLU A 10 30.46 6.11 -38.79
N PRO A 11 30.50 4.97 -38.08
CA PRO A 11 30.80 4.91 -36.66
C PRO A 11 32.30 5.07 -36.41
N ASN A 12 32.70 6.10 -35.66
CA ASN A 12 34.09 6.28 -35.28
C ASN A 12 34.42 5.38 -34.08
N VAL A 13 34.99 4.20 -34.37
CA VAL A 13 35.69 3.32 -33.43
C VAL A 13 37.09 3.87 -33.22
N ILE A 14 37.43 4.28 -32.01
CA ILE A 14 38.78 4.72 -31.64
C ILE A 14 39.41 3.65 -30.73
N PRO A 15 40.61 3.14 -31.04
CA PRO A 15 41.27 2.06 -30.30
C PRO A 15 41.91 2.53 -28.99
N SER A 16 42.00 1.61 -28.04
CA SER A 16 42.56 1.78 -26.70
C SER A 16 44.09 1.89 -26.72
N PRO A 17 44.71 2.82 -25.98
CA PRO A 17 46.08 2.69 -25.55
C PRO A 17 46.14 2.30 -24.07
N GLY A 18 46.77 1.16 -23.80
CA GLY A 18 47.06 0.69 -22.45
C GLY A 18 47.93 1.67 -21.67
N VAL A 19 47.52 1.95 -20.43
CA VAL A 19 48.36 2.62 -19.43
C VAL A 19 48.41 1.79 -18.16
N ARG A 20 49.54 1.10 -18.05
CA ARG A 20 50.30 0.65 -16.87
C ARG A 20 49.63 0.79 -15.49
N ARG A 21 49.46 -0.37 -14.84
CA ARG A 21 49.20 -0.56 -13.40
C ARG A 21 50.20 0.24 -12.55
N CYS A 22 49.71 1.24 -11.83
CA CYS A 22 50.41 1.84 -10.71
C CYS A 22 49.95 1.15 -9.40
N ARG A 23 50.85 0.42 -8.75
CA ARG A 23 50.61 -0.21 -7.44
C ARG A 23 50.80 0.83 -6.32
N LYS A 24 49.78 1.64 -6.02
CA LYS A 24 49.53 2.21 -4.67
C LYS A 24 48.29 3.12 -4.67
N CYS A 25 47.35 2.78 -3.81
CA CYS A 25 46.33 3.63 -3.19
C CYS A 25 45.43 4.49 -4.10
N VAL A 26 44.20 4.01 -4.38
CA VAL A 26 42.98 4.75 -4.02
C VAL A 26 41.91 3.73 -3.64
N VAL A 27 41.36 3.90 -2.44
CA VAL A 27 40.32 3.09 -1.82
C VAL A 27 39.01 3.35 -2.55
N SER A 28 38.60 2.48 -3.48
CA SER A 28 37.24 2.52 -4.02
C SER A 28 36.29 1.93 -2.98
N HIS A 29 35.81 2.81 -2.09
CA HIS A 29 34.62 2.57 -1.31
C HIS A 29 33.48 2.21 -2.28
N THR A 30 33.00 0.98 -2.19
CA THR A 30 31.70 0.61 -2.77
C THR A 30 30.64 1.47 -2.09
N PRO A 31 29.86 2.32 -2.80
CA PRO A 31 28.61 2.78 -2.24
C PRO A 31 27.71 1.54 -2.17
N ASN A 32 27.54 1.10 -0.93
CA ASN A 32 26.61 0.09 -0.46
C ASN A 32 25.23 0.32 -1.10
N GLY A 33 24.55 -0.78 -1.39
CA GLY A 33 23.40 -0.85 -2.30
C GLY A 33 22.39 0.29 -2.15
N VAL A 34 22.04 0.87 -3.30
CA VAL A 34 20.87 1.75 -3.42
C VAL A 34 19.66 0.92 -2.99
N LYS A 35 19.24 1.04 -1.73
CA LYS A 35 17.93 0.56 -1.30
C LYS A 35 16.94 1.39 -2.11
N SER A 36 16.27 0.74 -3.07
CA SER A 36 15.10 1.30 -3.72
C SER A 36 14.19 1.92 -2.65
N PRO A 37 13.65 3.14 -2.88
CA PRO A 37 12.82 3.81 -1.88
C PRO A 37 11.74 2.84 -1.40
N PRO A 38 11.46 2.77 -0.09
CA PRO A 38 10.47 1.83 0.43
C PRO A 38 9.17 2.05 -0.34
N MET A 39 8.74 1.01 -1.06
CA MET A 39 7.51 1.04 -1.83
C MET A 39 6.36 1.41 -0.90
N ALA A 40 5.69 2.53 -1.16
CA ALA A 40 4.56 2.99 -0.35
C ALA A 40 3.51 1.88 -0.21
N SER A 41 3.19 1.52 1.04
CA SER A 41 2.23 0.46 1.35
C SER A 41 0.83 0.86 0.90
N THR A 42 0.08 -0.12 0.38
CA THR A 42 -1.24 0.12 -0.19
C THR A 42 -2.34 -0.16 0.83
N VAL A 43 -3.20 0.83 1.07
CA VAL A 43 -4.34 0.76 2.00
C VAL A 43 -5.63 0.86 1.20
N ILE A 44 -6.56 -0.06 1.43
CA ILE A 44 -7.96 0.13 1.00
C ILE A 44 -8.69 0.86 2.11
N LEU A 45 -9.41 1.92 1.77
CA LEU A 45 -10.30 2.65 2.66
C LEU A 45 -11.73 2.53 2.11
N ALA A 46 -12.59 1.87 2.87
CA ALA A 46 -13.97 1.59 2.47
C ALA A 46 -14.96 2.20 3.45
N ASP A 47 -15.75 3.17 2.98
CA ASP A 47 -16.78 3.87 3.73
C ASP A 47 -17.78 4.46 2.74
N ASP A 48 -19.05 4.49 3.09
CA ASP A 48 -20.12 5.08 2.27
C ASP A 48 -20.26 6.60 2.49
N ASP A 49 -19.63 7.14 3.55
CA ASP A 49 -19.54 8.58 3.78
C ASP A 49 -18.40 9.21 2.96
N PRO A 50 -18.69 10.00 1.90
CA PRO A 50 -17.67 10.60 1.04
C PRO A 50 -16.81 11.64 1.77
N ALA A 51 -17.34 12.31 2.79
CA ALA A 51 -16.58 13.29 3.56
C ALA A 51 -15.52 12.60 4.43
N LEU A 52 -15.90 11.50 5.08
CA LEU A 52 -14.95 10.67 5.83
C LEU A 52 -13.91 10.03 4.89
N LEU A 53 -14.33 9.46 3.76
CA LEU A 53 -13.43 8.88 2.76
C LEU A 53 -12.36 9.90 2.34
N SER A 54 -12.78 11.10 1.92
CA SER A 54 -11.87 12.13 1.44
C SER A 54 -10.87 12.56 2.52
N SER A 55 -11.37 12.87 3.73
CA SER A 55 -10.52 13.35 4.83
C SER A 55 -9.53 12.28 5.31
N ALA A 56 -9.98 11.05 5.50
CA ALA A 56 -9.12 9.96 5.93
C ALA A 56 -8.12 9.54 4.84
N ALA A 57 -8.53 9.55 3.57
CA ALA A 57 -7.64 9.27 2.45
C ALA A 57 -6.54 10.32 2.33
N GLU A 58 -6.85 11.61 2.48
CA GLU A 58 -5.87 12.70 2.49
C GLU A 58 -4.83 12.49 3.61
N ALA A 59 -5.29 12.22 4.84
CA ALA A 59 -4.39 11.98 5.97
C ALA A 59 -3.47 10.76 5.76
N LEU A 60 -4.02 9.65 5.23
CA LEU A 60 -3.24 8.45 4.92
C LEU A 60 -2.23 8.70 3.78
N ARG A 61 -2.62 9.43 2.73
CA ARG A 61 -1.72 9.82 1.65
C ARG A 61 -0.59 10.71 2.16
N GLY A 62 -0.91 11.72 2.98
CA GLY A 62 0.08 12.58 3.64
C GLY A 62 1.04 11.82 4.56
N ALA A 63 0.59 10.69 5.11
CA ALA A 63 1.42 9.79 5.91
C ALA A 63 2.32 8.83 5.08
N GLY A 64 2.24 8.87 3.75
CA GLY A 64 3.07 8.08 2.82
C GLY A 64 2.41 6.80 2.29
N PHE A 65 1.11 6.59 2.52
CA PHE A 65 0.39 5.42 2.01
C PHE A 65 -0.18 5.66 0.60
N LYS A 66 -0.28 4.59 -0.20
CA LYS A 66 -1.14 4.58 -1.39
C LYS A 66 -2.55 4.20 -0.96
N VAL A 67 -3.53 5.08 -1.17
CA VAL A 67 -4.91 4.84 -0.76
C VAL A 67 -5.79 4.49 -1.95
N LEU A 68 -6.46 3.34 -1.86
CA LEU A 68 -7.52 2.88 -2.74
C LEU A 68 -8.87 3.11 -2.03
N GLU A 69 -9.64 4.07 -2.51
CA GLU A 69 -10.95 4.39 -1.94
C GLU A 69 -12.02 3.45 -2.52
N ALA A 70 -12.97 3.04 -1.68
CA ALA A 70 -14.11 2.22 -2.07
C ALA A 70 -15.37 2.74 -1.36
N ALA A 71 -16.40 3.07 -2.13
CA ALA A 71 -17.67 3.54 -1.58
C ALA A 71 -18.61 2.40 -1.11
N SER A 72 -18.19 1.13 -1.27
CA SER A 72 -18.99 -0.03 -0.88
C SER A 72 -18.13 -1.25 -0.55
N GLY A 73 -18.72 -2.18 0.20
CA GLY A 73 -18.11 -3.46 0.56
C GLY A 73 -17.70 -4.31 -0.65
N PRO A 74 -18.55 -4.50 -1.67
CA PRO A 74 -18.20 -5.22 -2.89
C PRO A 74 -17.02 -4.58 -3.64
N ALA A 75 -16.98 -3.24 -3.73
CA ALA A 75 -15.87 -2.53 -4.37
C ALA A 75 -14.54 -2.75 -3.61
N ALA A 76 -14.59 -2.74 -2.29
CA ALA A 76 -13.43 -3.01 -1.44
C ALA A 76 -12.93 -4.46 -1.58
N LEU A 77 -13.83 -5.44 -1.65
CA LEU A 77 -13.48 -6.84 -1.88
C LEU A 77 -12.81 -7.03 -3.25
N GLN A 78 -13.38 -6.44 -4.31
CA GLN A 78 -12.81 -6.50 -5.66
C GLN A 78 -11.41 -5.87 -5.69
N ALA A 79 -11.22 -4.71 -5.05
CA ALA A 79 -9.92 -4.07 -4.95
C ALA A 79 -8.89 -4.95 -4.22
N ALA A 80 -9.30 -5.62 -3.13
CA ALA A 80 -8.43 -6.52 -2.35
C ALA A 80 -8.01 -7.76 -3.15
N LEU A 81 -8.87 -8.24 -4.05
CA LEU A 81 -8.56 -9.38 -4.92
C LEU A 81 -7.69 -8.99 -6.12
N GLY A 82 -7.86 -7.79 -6.65
CA GLY A 82 -7.15 -7.32 -7.85
C GLY A 82 -5.73 -6.81 -7.61
N ARG A 83 -5.37 -6.41 -6.38
CA ARG A 83 -4.12 -5.69 -6.08
C ARG A 83 -3.40 -6.25 -4.87
N LYS A 84 -2.10 -5.93 -4.74
CA LYS A 84 -1.34 -6.21 -3.51
C LYS A 84 -1.70 -5.14 -2.48
N VAL A 85 -2.35 -5.54 -1.40
CA VAL A 85 -2.85 -4.65 -0.34
C VAL A 85 -2.20 -4.99 0.99
N ASP A 86 -1.85 -3.95 1.75
CA ASP A 86 -1.15 -4.04 3.03
C ASP A 86 -2.06 -3.82 4.23
N LEU A 87 -3.18 -3.13 4.04
CA LEU A 87 -4.19 -2.89 5.06
C LEU A 87 -5.55 -2.64 4.42
N ILE A 88 -6.62 -3.08 5.07
CA ILE A 88 -7.99 -2.74 4.70
C ILE A 88 -8.63 -2.03 5.89
N VAL A 89 -9.19 -0.85 5.66
CA VAL A 89 -10.02 -0.11 6.61
C VAL A 89 -11.45 -0.15 6.06
N MET A 90 -12.39 -0.65 6.85
CA MET A 90 -13.71 -1.06 6.39
C MET A 90 -14.81 -0.60 7.34
N ASN A 91 -15.76 0.20 6.85
CA ASN A 91 -16.97 0.52 7.59
C ASN A 91 -17.84 -0.72 7.76
N VAL A 92 -18.28 -0.98 8.99
CA VAL A 92 -19.22 -2.07 9.26
C VAL A 92 -20.62 -1.71 8.76
N SER A 93 -21.01 -0.44 8.85
CA SER A 93 -22.35 0.04 8.57
C SER A 93 -22.50 0.60 7.15
N MET A 94 -22.25 -0.20 6.12
CA MET A 94 -22.49 0.18 4.72
C MET A 94 -23.83 -0.37 4.20
N PRO A 95 -24.52 0.36 3.30
CA PRO A 95 -25.65 -0.18 2.54
C PRO A 95 -25.16 -1.31 1.62
N GLU A 96 -26.00 -2.32 1.37
CA GLU A 96 -25.71 -3.57 0.64
C GLU A 96 -25.08 -4.69 1.48
N VAL A 97 -23.76 -4.70 1.63
CA VAL A 97 -23.02 -5.78 2.31
C VAL A 97 -22.24 -5.18 3.46
N GLY A 98 -22.57 -5.63 4.67
CA GLY A 98 -21.92 -5.17 5.88
C GLY A 98 -20.42 -5.47 5.89
N GLY A 99 -19.65 -4.59 6.53
CA GLY A 99 -18.19 -4.72 6.59
C GLY A 99 -17.73 -5.97 7.34
N VAL A 100 -18.57 -6.55 8.20
CA VAL A 100 -18.29 -7.82 8.90
C VAL A 100 -18.35 -8.99 7.93
N GLU A 101 -19.37 -9.06 7.07
CA GLU A 101 -19.53 -10.09 6.05
C GLU A 101 -18.39 -10.02 5.03
N VAL A 102 -18.04 -8.82 4.56
CA VAL A 102 -16.88 -8.63 3.67
C VAL A 102 -15.59 -9.09 4.34
N CYS A 103 -15.41 -8.76 5.63
CA CYS A 103 -14.25 -9.21 6.39
C CYS A 103 -14.18 -10.74 6.50
N HIS A 104 -15.30 -11.43 6.74
CA HIS A 104 -15.35 -12.89 6.70
C HIS A 104 -14.90 -13.45 5.35
N CYS A 105 -15.40 -12.90 4.23
CA CYS A 105 -14.97 -13.31 2.90
C CYS A 105 -13.46 -13.11 2.69
N LEU A 106 -12.94 -11.94 3.09
CA LEU A 106 -11.52 -11.64 3.01
C LEU A 106 -10.66 -12.62 3.84
N LYS A 107 -11.15 -13.03 5.02
CA LYS A 107 -10.45 -13.97 5.90
C LYS A 107 -10.55 -15.42 5.46
N ALA A 108 -11.57 -15.80 4.69
CA ALA A 108 -11.72 -17.14 4.16
C ALA A 108 -10.84 -17.43 2.92
N MET A 109 -10.35 -16.40 2.23
CA MET A 109 -9.61 -16.55 0.98
C MET A 109 -8.08 -16.56 1.18
N PRO A 110 -7.34 -17.53 0.61
CA PRO A 110 -5.88 -17.63 0.80
C PRO A 110 -5.09 -16.37 0.42
N LYS A 111 -5.57 -15.63 -0.58
CA LYS A 111 -4.94 -14.41 -1.11
C LYS A 111 -5.07 -13.21 -0.16
N THR A 112 -6.15 -13.13 0.61
CA THR A 112 -6.50 -11.95 1.42
C THR A 112 -6.50 -12.23 2.92
N GLN A 113 -6.50 -13.49 3.35
CA GLN A 113 -6.65 -13.87 4.77
C GLN A 113 -5.59 -13.25 5.69
N LYS A 114 -4.36 -13.05 5.19
CA LYS A 114 -3.25 -12.46 5.93
C LYS A 114 -3.26 -10.93 5.96
N ILE A 115 -4.13 -10.28 5.20
CA ILE A 115 -4.20 -8.82 5.15
C ILE A 115 -4.86 -8.32 6.45
N PRO A 116 -4.23 -7.44 7.24
CA PRO A 116 -4.87 -6.88 8.42
C PRO A 116 -6.09 -6.05 8.02
N VAL A 117 -7.16 -6.15 8.81
CA VAL A 117 -8.41 -5.40 8.60
C VAL A 117 -8.70 -4.53 9.82
N VAL A 118 -9.07 -3.28 9.61
CA VAL A 118 -9.59 -2.36 10.63
C VAL A 118 -11.07 -2.15 10.33
N LEU A 119 -11.94 -2.62 11.20
CA LEU A 119 -13.38 -2.38 11.12
C LEU A 119 -13.71 -1.04 11.79
N THR A 120 -14.38 -0.13 11.09
CA THR A 120 -14.86 1.13 11.67
C THR A 120 -16.34 1.00 12.06
N VAL A 121 -16.70 1.45 13.28
CA VAL A 121 -18.04 1.27 13.86
C VAL A 121 -18.54 2.53 14.58
N TYR A 122 -19.81 2.92 14.43
CA TYR A 122 -20.40 4.05 15.19
C TYR A 122 -20.77 3.69 16.63
N LYS A 123 -21.26 2.46 16.84
CA LYS A 123 -21.71 1.95 18.14
C LYS A 123 -20.97 0.67 18.45
N LYS A 124 -21.11 0.19 19.69
CA LYS A 124 -20.61 -1.14 20.04
C LYS A 124 -21.33 -2.16 19.16
N ASP A 125 -20.55 -2.82 18.31
CA ASP A 125 -21.02 -3.92 17.47
C ASP A 125 -20.43 -5.22 18.03
N PRO A 126 -21.26 -6.09 18.65
CA PRO A 126 -20.80 -7.35 19.20
C PRO A 126 -20.17 -8.27 18.14
N ALA A 127 -20.66 -8.25 16.89
CA ALA A 127 -20.15 -9.09 15.81
C ALA A 127 -18.74 -8.64 15.40
N ALA A 128 -18.53 -7.33 15.24
CA ALA A 128 -17.20 -6.77 14.95
C ALA A 128 -16.20 -7.08 16.09
N LYS A 129 -16.64 -6.98 17.35
CA LYS A 129 -15.82 -7.31 18.52
C LYS A 129 -15.42 -8.79 18.53
N THR A 130 -16.39 -9.68 18.41
CA THR A 130 -16.16 -11.13 18.38
C THR A 130 -15.26 -11.52 17.21
N LEU A 131 -15.40 -10.88 16.05
CA LEU A 131 -14.51 -11.12 14.91
C LEU A 131 -13.07 -10.67 15.18
N GLY A 132 -12.88 -9.53 15.84
CA GLY A 132 -11.55 -9.07 16.30
C GLY A 132 -10.87 -10.08 17.24
N GLU A 133 -11.63 -10.60 18.20
CA GLU A 133 -11.14 -11.60 19.19
C GLU A 133 -10.76 -12.93 18.52
N ARG A 134 -11.60 -13.42 17.59
CA ARG A 134 -11.40 -14.71 16.91
C ARG A 134 -10.26 -14.73 15.90
N THR A 135 -9.86 -13.57 15.39
CA THR A 135 -8.85 -13.48 14.32
C THR A 135 -7.44 -13.23 14.86
N HIS A 136 -7.23 -13.41 16.17
CA HIS A 136 -5.95 -13.24 16.86
C HIS A 136 -5.26 -11.92 16.52
N GLY A 137 -6.05 -10.85 16.33
CA GLY A 137 -5.56 -9.52 16.04
C GLY A 137 -5.32 -9.19 14.56
N SER A 138 -5.61 -10.13 13.65
CA SER A 138 -5.65 -9.85 12.21
C SER A 138 -6.83 -8.94 11.82
N VAL A 139 -7.79 -8.75 12.72
CA VAL A 139 -8.85 -7.75 12.65
C VAL A 139 -8.80 -6.87 13.90
N ARG A 140 -8.84 -5.55 13.70
CA ARG A 140 -8.96 -4.52 14.74
C ARG A 140 -10.29 -3.80 14.57
N VAL A 141 -10.78 -3.18 15.63
CA VAL A 141 -11.98 -2.34 15.60
C VAL A 141 -11.58 -0.92 15.98
N LEU A 142 -11.98 0.05 15.16
CA LEU A 142 -11.81 1.48 15.39
C LEU A 142 -13.19 2.12 15.53
N ARG A 143 -13.39 2.95 16.56
CA ARG A 143 -14.71 3.53 16.85
C ARG A 143 -14.83 4.92 16.21
N LYS A 144 -15.95 5.17 15.54
CA LYS A 144 -16.35 6.50 15.08
C LYS A 144 -17.03 7.30 16.20
N PRO A 145 -16.83 8.63 16.29
CA PRO A 145 -15.86 9.40 15.51
C PRO A 145 -14.42 9.10 15.97
N PHE A 146 -13.48 9.08 15.02
CA PHE A 146 -12.04 8.93 15.27
C PHE A 146 -11.29 10.11 14.62
N ALA A 147 -10.14 10.46 15.17
CA ALA A 147 -9.25 11.43 14.54
C ALA A 147 -8.47 10.78 13.39
N SER A 148 -8.20 11.52 12.31
CA SER A 148 -7.40 11.00 11.19
C SER A 148 -6.01 10.52 11.64
N GLU A 149 -5.43 11.15 12.66
CA GLU A 149 -4.15 10.78 13.28
C GLU A 149 -4.20 9.42 13.98
N GLU A 150 -5.33 9.09 14.60
CA GLU A 150 -5.56 7.78 15.24
C GLU A 150 -5.56 6.69 14.17
N LEU A 151 -6.28 6.91 13.06
CA LEU A 151 -6.29 6.00 11.91
C LEU A 151 -4.89 5.83 11.30
N VAL A 152 -4.16 6.93 11.09
CA VAL A 152 -2.79 6.90 10.54
C VAL A 152 -1.85 6.12 11.47
N THR A 153 -1.95 6.34 12.77
CA THR A 153 -1.13 5.64 13.78
C THR A 153 -1.40 4.14 13.74
N LEU A 154 -2.67 3.75 13.74
CA LEU A 154 -3.08 2.35 13.65
C LEU A 154 -2.61 1.70 12.34
N ALA A 155 -2.74 2.43 11.22
CA ALA A 155 -2.30 1.94 9.91
C ALA A 155 -0.79 1.67 9.88
N ARG A 156 0.03 2.60 10.42
CA ARG A 156 1.49 2.42 10.52
C ARG A 156 1.87 1.20 11.36
N GLN A 157 1.20 1.01 12.50
CA GLN A 157 1.45 -0.14 13.38
C GLN A 157 1.16 -1.47 12.67
N LEU A 158 0.00 -1.60 12.03
CA LEU A 158 -0.43 -2.85 11.40
C LEU A 158 0.39 -3.19 10.15
N VAL A 159 0.71 -2.20 9.33
CA VAL A 159 1.58 -2.39 8.16
C VAL A 159 2.99 -2.81 8.58
N LYS A 160 3.54 -2.21 9.64
CA LYS A 160 4.84 -2.61 10.20
C LYS A 160 4.81 -4.04 10.72
N GLN A 161 3.76 -4.45 11.43
CA GLN A 161 3.59 -5.82 11.91
C GLN A 161 3.53 -6.83 10.76
N LYS A 162 2.81 -6.52 9.67
CA LYS A 162 2.76 -7.36 8.47
C LYS A 162 4.13 -7.57 7.83
N SER A 163 5.02 -6.58 7.90
CA SER A 163 6.36 -6.69 7.31
C SER A 163 7.35 -7.57 8.11
N LEU A 164 6.97 -8.02 9.30
CA LEU A 164 7.80 -8.83 10.21
C LEU A 164 7.47 -10.34 10.18
N ILE A 165 6.50 -10.75 9.37
CA ILE A 165 5.96 -12.13 9.26
C ILE A 165 6.07 -12.63 7.82
#